data_AF-A0A3D2M231-F1
#
_entry.id   AF-A0A3D2M231-F1
#
_cell.length_a   1.000
_cell.length_b   1.000
_cell.length_c   1.000
_cell.angle_alpha   90.00
_cell.angle_beta   90.00
_cell.angle_gamma   90.00
#
_symmetry.space_group_name_H-M   'P 1'
#
loop_
_entity.id
_entity.type
_entity.pdbx_description
1 polymer ?
#
loop_
_entity_poly.entity_id
_entity_poly.type
_entity_poly.pdbx_seq_one_letter_code
_entity_poly.pdbx_strand_id
1 'polypeptide(L)'
;CLSVTNVSRLVDLLGVPRTKEVLMAAELIDAQEALSAGLVSEVFEPGVIREEVGRKAQAFANRAPLTVQASKEIINRVLAHRRAPADASDDWIRTCYGSRDFKAAVDKFVSKTPFEWTGE
;
A
#
# COMPACT_ATOMS: atom_id res chain seq x y z
N CYS A 1 27.19 -10.29 0.74
CA CYS A 1 26.81 -8.91 0.36
C CYS A 1 25.42 -8.90 -0.27
N LEU A 2 24.56 -7.97 0.14
CA LEU A 2 23.25 -7.73 -0.49
C LEU A 2 23.38 -6.71 -1.62
N SER A 3 22.46 -6.74 -2.59
CA SER A 3 22.37 -5.71 -3.63
C SER A 3 22.03 -4.35 -3.01
N VAL A 4 22.49 -3.26 -3.63
CA VAL A 4 22.13 -1.90 -3.20
C VAL A 4 20.62 -1.71 -3.13
N THR A 5 19.86 -2.31 -4.05
CA THR A 5 18.39 -2.27 -4.05
C THR A 5 17.78 -2.88 -2.78
N ASN A 6 18.33 -3.98 -2.28
CA ASN A 6 17.83 -4.59 -1.04
C ASN A 6 18.20 -3.73 0.17
N VAL A 7 19.41 -3.16 0.18
CA VAL A 7 19.83 -2.23 1.25
C VAL A 7 18.95 -0.98 1.26
N SER A 8 18.63 -0.39 0.11
CA SER A 8 17.72 0.76 0.03
C SER A 8 16.35 0.48 0.64
N ARG A 9 15.76 -0.69 0.34
CA ARG A 9 14.47 -1.09 0.93
C ARG A 9 14.54 -1.25 2.44
N LEU A 10 15.60 -1.85 2.96
CA LEU A 10 15.80 -1.97 4.41
C LEU A 10 15.93 -0.59 5.06
N VAL A 11 16.71 0.31 4.47
CA VAL A 11 16.84 1.69 4.97
C VAL A 11 15.51 2.43 4.92
N ASP A 12 14.74 2.31 3.84
CA ASP A 12 13.46 2.99 3.67
C ASP A 12 12.39 2.46 4.65
N LEU A 13 12.42 1.17 5.02
CA LEU A 13 11.43 0.54 5.90
C LEU A 13 11.83 0.51 7.38
N LEU A 14 13.12 0.33 7.68
CA LEU A 14 13.63 0.15 9.06
C LEU A 14 14.40 1.36 9.59
N GLY A 15 14.78 2.29 8.70
CA GLY A 15 15.71 3.36 9.01
C GLY A 15 17.16 2.88 9.06
N VAL A 16 18.08 3.86 9.12
CA VAL A 16 19.53 3.60 9.11
C VAL A 16 20.03 2.79 10.32
N PRO A 17 19.62 3.09 11.58
CA PRO A 17 20.18 2.38 12.74
C PRO A 17 19.90 0.88 12.71
N ARG A 18 18.62 0.50 12.57
CA ARG A 18 18.20 -0.91 12.56
C ARG A 18 18.71 -1.67 11.33
N THR A 19 18.87 -0.99 10.19
CA THR A 19 19.53 -1.61 9.02
C THR A 19 20.98 -1.99 9.32
N LYS A 20 21.71 -1.19 10.11
CA LYS A 20 23.08 -1.53 10.51
C LYS A 20 23.11 -2.70 11.49
N GLU A 21 22.20 -2.75 12.45
CA GLU A 21 22.06 -3.90 13.37
C GLU A 21 21.85 -5.20 12.57
N VAL A 22 20.90 -5.21 11.64
CA VAL A 22 20.63 -6.40 10.80
C VAL A 22 21.83 -6.77 9.92
N LEU A 23 22.45 -5.81 9.23
CA LEU A 23 23.44 -6.12 8.19
C LEU A 23 24.88 -6.23 8.71
N MET A 24 25.22 -5.51 9.78
CA MET A 24 26.58 -5.44 10.32
C MET A 24 26.73 -6.26 11.60
N ALA A 25 25.72 -6.23 12.48
CA ALA A 25 25.72 -7.03 13.71
C ALA A 25 25.07 -8.42 13.54
N ALA A 26 24.46 -8.69 12.38
CA ALA A 26 23.76 -9.93 12.05
C ALA A 26 22.60 -10.24 13.02
N GLU A 27 21.96 -9.19 13.55
CA GLU A 27 20.82 -9.33 14.45
C GLU A 27 19.53 -9.61 13.67
N LEU A 28 18.77 -10.58 14.16
CA LEU A 28 17.44 -10.90 13.62
C LEU A 28 16.40 -9.99 14.24
N ILE A 29 15.43 -9.56 13.44
CA ILE A 29 14.27 -8.79 13.90
C ILE A 29 13.12 -9.75 14.16
N ASP A 30 12.55 -9.70 15.36
CA ASP A 30 11.35 -10.47 15.69
C ASP A 30 10.06 -9.82 15.14
N ALA A 31 8.94 -10.52 15.25
CA ALA A 31 7.66 -10.03 14.71
C ALA A 31 7.18 -8.73 15.35
N GLN A 32 7.39 -8.54 16.66
CA GLN A 32 6.95 -7.35 17.37
C GLN A 32 7.85 -6.16 17.10
N GLU A 33 9.16 -6.39 16.99
CA GLU A 33 10.10 -5.38 16.54
C GLU A 33 9.79 -4.94 15.11
N ALA A 34 9.50 -5.87 14.20
CA ALA A 34 9.09 -5.58 12.84
C ALA A 34 7.80 -4.75 12.79
N LEU A 35 6.83 -5.03 13.67
CA LEU A 35 5.60 -4.26 13.81
C LEU A 35 5.90 -2.84 14.31
N SER A 36 6.71 -2.70 15.36
CA SER A 36 7.12 -1.40 15.92
C SER A 36 7.90 -0.55 14.92
N ALA A 37 8.65 -1.20 14.01
CA ALA A 37 9.40 -0.57 12.94
C ALA A 37 8.51 -0.12 11.77
N GLY A 38 7.27 -0.62 11.68
CA GLY A 38 6.41 -0.44 10.51
C GLY A 38 6.81 -1.30 9.31
N LEU A 39 7.66 -2.33 9.50
CA LEU A 39 8.03 -3.29 8.46
C LEU A 39 6.84 -4.19 8.09
N VAL A 40 6.07 -4.58 9.11
CA VAL A 40 4.80 -5.31 8.95
C VAL A 40 3.68 -4.47 9.55
N SER A 41 2.48 -4.57 9.00
CA SER A 41 1.33 -3.81 9.49
C SER A 41 0.64 -4.45 10.70
N GLU A 42 0.73 -5.77 10.83
CA GLU A 42 0.06 -6.57 11.86
C GLU A 42 0.83 -7.88 12.13
N VAL A 43 0.65 -8.43 13.34
CA VAL A 43 1.20 -9.72 13.77
C VAL A 43 0.03 -10.60 14.22
N PHE A 44 0.02 -11.85 13.80
CA PHE A 44 -1.04 -12.81 14.06
C PHE A 44 -0.46 -14.12 14.57
N GLU A 45 -1.26 -14.87 15.33
CA GLU A 45 -0.95 -16.26 15.61
C GLU A 45 -0.90 -17.08 14.30
N PRO A 46 0.01 -18.06 14.18
CA PRO A 46 0.21 -18.81 12.94
C PRO A 46 -1.07 -19.46 12.38
N GLY A 47 -1.99 -19.87 13.26
CA GLY A 47 -3.23 -20.53 12.88
C GLY A 47 -4.27 -19.63 12.21
N VAL A 48 -4.18 -18.30 12.38
CA VAL A 48 -5.23 -17.36 11.92
C VAL A 48 -4.76 -16.43 10.80
N ILE A 49 -3.46 -16.37 10.52
CA ILE A 49 -2.88 -15.44 9.53
C ILE A 49 -3.56 -15.53 8.16
N ARG A 50 -3.87 -16.75 7.70
CA ARG A 50 -4.51 -16.96 6.38
C ARG A 50 -5.91 -16.35 6.34
N GLU A 51 -6.69 -16.53 7.39
CA GLU A 51 -8.04 -16.00 7.49
C GLU A 51 -8.02 -14.47 7.54
N GLU A 52 -7.17 -13.88 8.37
CA GLU A 52 -7.07 -12.42 8.50
C GLU A 52 -6.57 -11.75 7.23
N VAL A 53 -5.58 -12.33 6.56
CA VAL A 53 -5.12 -11.86 5.24
C VAL A 53 -6.24 -11.97 4.21
N GLY A 54 -7.00 -13.07 4.19
CA GLY A 54 -8.14 -13.26 3.31
C GLY A 54 -9.24 -12.22 3.54
N ARG A 55 -9.60 -11.96 4.80
CA ARG A 55 -10.56 -10.92 5.19
C ARG A 55 -10.14 -9.53 4.72
N LYS A 56 -8.86 -9.18 4.86
CA LYS A 56 -8.30 -7.91 4.38
C LYS A 56 -8.31 -7.82 2.86
N ALA A 57 -7.90 -8.88 2.17
CA ALA A 57 -7.92 -8.94 0.72
C ALA A 57 -9.36 -8.75 0.18
N GLN A 58 -10.35 -9.40 0.80
CA GLN A 58 -11.75 -9.23 0.45
C GLN A 58 -12.23 -7.78 0.69
N ALA A 59 -11.79 -7.15 1.79
CA ALA A 59 -12.10 -5.75 2.03
C ALA A 59 -11.49 -4.82 0.97
N PHE A 60 -10.32 -5.14 0.41
CA PHE A 60 -9.76 -4.43 -0.74
C PHE A 60 -10.53 -4.68 -2.04
N ALA A 61 -10.99 -5.91 -2.28
CA ALA A 61 -11.77 -6.26 -3.46
C ALA A 61 -13.11 -5.52 -3.54
N ASN A 62 -13.66 -5.09 -2.39
CA ASN A 62 -14.91 -4.33 -2.32
C ASN A 62 -14.72 -2.81 -2.47
N ARG A 63 -13.49 -2.32 -2.72
CA ARG A 63 -13.19 -0.89 -2.92
C ARG A 63 -13.19 -0.53 -4.41
N ALA A 64 -13.30 0.76 -4.70
CA ALA A 64 -13.13 1.30 -6.05
C ALA A 64 -11.78 0.87 -6.66
N PRO A 65 -11.75 0.00 -7.70
CA PRO A 65 -10.52 -0.56 -8.24
C PRO A 65 -9.57 0.51 -8.73
N LEU A 66 -10.08 1.52 -9.45
CA LEU A 66 -9.28 2.63 -9.98
C LEU A 66 -8.65 3.47 -8.86
N THR A 67 -9.36 3.71 -7.76
CA THR A 67 -8.82 4.44 -6.60
C THR A 67 -7.71 3.64 -5.90
N VAL A 68 -7.88 2.32 -5.75
CA VAL A 68 -6.85 1.46 -5.14
C VAL A 68 -5.60 1.42 -6.03
N GLN A 69 -5.77 1.28 -7.35
CA GLN A 69 -4.67 1.29 -8.31
C GLN A 69 -3.94 2.64 -8.31
N ALA A 70 -4.69 3.75 -8.38
CA ALA A 70 -4.14 5.11 -8.32
C ALA A 70 -3.31 5.33 -7.06
N SER A 71 -3.87 4.97 -5.89
CA SER A 71 -3.17 5.12 -4.61
C SER A 71 -1.84 4.36 -4.60
N LYS A 72 -1.84 3.11 -5.07
CA LYS A 72 -0.64 2.27 -5.14
C LYS A 72 0.41 2.88 -6.07
N GLU A 73 -0.01 3.37 -7.23
CA GLU A 73 0.94 3.90 -8.23
C GLU A 73 1.50 5.26 -7.83
N ILE A 74 0.70 6.13 -7.22
CA ILE A 74 1.19 7.40 -6.66
C ILE A 74 2.23 7.14 -5.57
N ILE A 75 2.01 6.15 -4.69
CA ILE A 75 3.01 5.74 -3.69
C ILE A 75 4.30 5.27 -4.38
N ASN A 76 4.22 4.44 -5.42
CA ASN A 76 5.41 3.99 -6.18
C ASN A 76 6.19 5.17 -6.77
N ARG A 77 5.50 6.17 -7.32
CA ARG A 77 6.13 7.39 -7.88
C ARG A 77 6.81 8.21 -6.80
N VAL A 78 6.21 8.35 -5.62
CA VAL A 78 6.83 9.00 -4.47
C VAL A 78 8.09 8.24 -4.04
N LEU A 79 8.05 6.91 -3.98
CA LEU A 79 9.21 6.09 -3.63
C LEU A 79 10.35 6.23 -4.66
N ALA A 80 10.04 6.31 -5.95
CA ALA A 80 11.04 6.47 -7.00
C ALA A 80 11.76 7.82 -6.98
N HIS A 81 11.08 8.89 -6.54
CA HIS A 81 11.60 10.26 -6.65
C HIS A 81 11.86 10.94 -5.29
N ARG A 82 11.50 10.32 -4.15
CA ARG A 82 11.38 10.87 -2.77
C ARG A 82 10.51 12.13 -2.64
N ARG A 83 10.64 13.09 -3.55
CA ARG A 83 9.80 14.28 -3.75
C ARG A 83 9.38 14.29 -5.21
N ALA A 84 8.29 13.57 -5.52
CA ALA A 84 7.72 13.59 -6.86
C ALA A 84 7.24 15.02 -7.21
N PRO A 85 7.24 15.39 -8.50
CA PRO A 85 6.61 16.62 -8.98
C PRO A 85 5.15 16.77 -8.53
N ALA A 86 4.66 18.01 -8.41
CA ALA A 86 3.31 18.28 -7.92
C ALA A 86 2.21 17.68 -8.83
N ASP A 87 2.48 17.56 -10.12
CA ASP A 87 1.62 17.01 -11.16
C ASP A 87 1.78 15.49 -11.36
N ALA A 88 2.62 14.82 -10.57
CA ALA A 88 2.94 13.40 -10.71
C ALA A 88 1.75 12.45 -10.45
N SER A 89 0.56 12.98 -10.15
CA SER A 89 -0.68 12.22 -9.95
C SER A 89 -1.82 12.62 -10.89
N ASP A 90 -1.64 13.63 -11.74
CA ASP A 90 -2.71 14.23 -12.53
C ASP A 90 -3.35 13.25 -13.52
N ASP A 91 -2.56 12.32 -14.05
CA ASP A 91 -3.04 11.26 -14.91
C ASP A 91 -3.99 10.29 -14.18
N TRP A 92 -3.64 9.88 -12.96
CA TRP A 92 -4.48 9.02 -12.12
C TRP A 92 -5.71 9.74 -11.60
N ILE A 93 -5.59 11.03 -11.24
CA ILE A 93 -6.73 11.87 -10.85
C ILE A 93 -7.72 11.91 -12.01
N ARG A 94 -7.26 12.25 -13.22
CA ARG A 94 -8.12 12.28 -14.42
C ARG A 94 -8.75 10.92 -14.70
N THR A 95 -8.00 9.82 -14.57
CA THR A 95 -8.54 8.46 -14.76
C THR A 95 -9.65 8.14 -13.75
N CYS A 96 -9.44 8.45 -12.46
CA CYS A 96 -10.44 8.16 -11.43
C CYS A 96 -11.70 9.01 -11.61
N TYR A 97 -11.57 10.34 -11.74
CA TYR A 97 -12.71 11.25 -11.84
C TYR A 97 -13.44 11.18 -13.18
N GLY A 98 -12.73 10.79 -14.25
CA GLY A 98 -13.31 10.56 -15.57
C GLY A 98 -13.93 9.18 -15.78
N SER A 99 -13.84 8.28 -14.78
CA SER A 99 -14.34 6.90 -14.89
C SER A 99 -15.87 6.82 -14.88
N ARG A 100 -16.41 5.76 -15.49
CA ARG A 100 -17.85 5.48 -15.43
C ARG A 100 -18.28 5.14 -14.01
N ASP A 101 -17.45 4.43 -13.27
CA ASP A 101 -17.61 4.07 -11.88
C ASP A 101 -17.79 5.30 -11.01
N PHE A 102 -16.93 6.32 -11.15
CA PHE A 102 -17.06 7.54 -10.37
C PHE A 102 -18.41 8.23 -10.62
N LYS A 103 -18.78 8.38 -11.89
CA LYS A 103 -20.06 8.99 -12.26
C LYS A 103 -21.25 8.20 -11.69
N ALA A 104 -21.27 6.89 -11.89
CA ALA A 104 -22.35 6.03 -11.42
C ALA A 104 -22.40 5.97 -9.88
N ALA A 105 -21.26 5.92 -9.21
CA ALA A 105 -21.17 5.92 -7.76
C ALA A 105 -21.71 7.22 -7.14
N VAL A 106 -21.46 8.38 -7.77
CA VAL A 106 -22.02 9.66 -7.31
C VAL A 106 -23.55 9.64 -7.40
N ASP A 107 -24.12 9.18 -8.51
CA ASP A 107 -25.58 9.06 -8.67
C ASP A 107 -26.19 8.11 -7.63
N LYS A 108 -25.52 6.97 -7.38
CA LYS A 108 -25.94 5.97 -6.39
C LYS A 108 -25.82 6.47 -4.95
N PHE A 109 -24.77 7.24 -4.65
CA PHE A 109 -24.58 7.89 -3.36
C PHE A 109 -25.70 8.90 -3.06
N VAL A 110 -26.02 9.78 -4.03
CA VAL A 110 -27.11 10.76 -3.89
C VAL A 110 -28.46 10.07 -3.70
N SER A 111 -28.71 9.00 -4.46
CA SER A 111 -29.94 8.19 -4.35
C SER A 111 -29.96 7.21 -3.18
N LYS A 112 -28.87 7.10 -2.40
CA LYS A 112 -28.69 6.16 -1.28
C LYS A 112 -28.97 4.70 -1.66
N THR A 113 -28.59 4.30 -2.86
CA THR A 113 -28.72 2.92 -3.33
C THR A 113 -27.35 2.24 -3.40
N PRO A 114 -27.28 0.90 -3.23
CA PRO A 114 -26.01 0.18 -3.35
C PRO A 114 -25.36 0.36 -4.73
N PHE A 115 -24.03 0.30 -4.75
CA PHE A 115 -23.22 0.33 -5.96
C PHE A 115 -22.13 -0.73 -5.91
N GLU A 116 -21.89 -1.39 -7.05
CA GLU A 116 -20.82 -2.35 -7.24
C GLU A 116 -19.82 -1.78 -8.26
N TRP A 117 -18.55 -1.76 -7.89
CA TRP A 117 -17.48 -1.22 -8.73
C TRP A 117 -17.13 -2.17 -9.86
N THR A 118 -16.95 -1.67 -11.08
CA THR A 118 -16.51 -2.47 -12.23
C THR A 118 -15.08 -2.20 -12.66
N GLY A 119 -14.48 -1.09 -12.19
CA GLY A 119 -13.14 -0.65 -12.55
C GLY A 119 -13.07 0.12 -13.87
N GLU A 120 -14.18 0.70 -14.32
CA GLU A 120 -14.33 1.34 -15.64
C GLU A 120 -14.81 2.79 -15.59
#